data_AF-A0A5U6KPY8-F1
#
_entry.id   AF-A0A5U6KPY8-F1
#
_cell.length_a   1.000
_cell.length_b   1.000
_cell.length_c   1.000
_cell.angle_alpha   90.00
_cell.angle_beta   90.00
_cell.angle_gamma   90.00
#
_symmetry.space_group_name_H-M   'P 1'
#
loop_
_entity.id
_entity.type
_entity.pdbx_description
1 polymer ?
#
loop_
_entity_poly.entity_id
_entity_poly.type
_entity_poly.pdbx_seq_one_letter_code
_entity_poly.pdbx_strand_id
1 'polypeptide(L)'
;IENSRDKANLTRAASKINENLYASTALERGTLKVKSMQITWLPIQGPEQKAAKAKALEYMAAIIRTVAPLLTKEQSQKKLQKMLIAGKGKHYYAETEGAVRYVVADNGEKGLTFAVEPIKLALSENLEGAN
;
A
#
# COMPACT_ATOMS: atom_id res chain seq x y z
N ILE A 1 -14.12 9.83 -8.28
CA ILE A 1 -13.93 9.64 -9.74
C ILE A 1 -12.43 9.76 -10.00
N GLU A 2 -11.71 8.64 -10.14
CA GLU A 2 -10.31 8.67 -10.61
C GLU A 2 -10.33 8.98 -12.10
N ASN A 3 -9.80 10.15 -12.48
CA ASN A 3 -9.88 10.66 -13.85
C ASN A 3 -8.97 9.81 -14.76
N SER A 4 -9.47 9.28 -15.88
CA SER A 4 -8.68 8.39 -16.76
C SER A 4 -7.41 9.06 -17.32
N ARG A 5 -7.36 10.39 -17.30
CA ARG A 5 -6.18 11.22 -17.64
C ARG A 5 -5.00 11.01 -16.68
N ASP A 6 -5.24 10.70 -15.41
CA ASP A 6 -4.15 10.47 -14.45
C ASP A 6 -3.40 9.17 -14.76
N LYS A 7 -4.08 8.14 -15.30
CA LYS A 7 -3.43 6.88 -15.70
C LYS A 7 -2.41 7.06 -16.83
N ALA A 8 -2.63 8.02 -17.74
CA ALA A 8 -1.74 8.29 -18.88
C ALA A 8 -0.41 8.97 -18.46
N ASN A 9 -0.38 9.58 -17.27
CA ASN A 9 0.75 10.37 -16.77
C ASN A 9 1.58 9.63 -15.71
N LEU A 10 1.48 8.31 -15.60
CA LEU A 10 2.28 7.54 -14.63
C LEU A 10 3.49 6.87 -15.29
N THR A 11 4.66 7.04 -14.68
CA THR A 11 5.83 6.19 -14.89
C THR A 11 5.85 5.13 -13.80
N ARG A 12 5.97 3.85 -14.16
CA ARG A 12 6.03 2.74 -13.21
C ARG A 12 7.43 2.16 -13.18
N ALA A 13 7.93 1.87 -11.99
CA ALA A 13 9.17 1.14 -11.76
C ALA A 13 8.86 -0.05 -10.86
N ALA A 14 9.48 -1.20 -11.14
CA ALA A 14 9.36 -2.39 -10.31
C ALA A 14 10.74 -3.00 -10.09
N SER A 15 10.91 -3.60 -8.91
CA SER A 15 12.12 -4.31 -8.53
C SER A 15 11.73 -5.67 -7.96
N LYS A 16 12.40 -6.71 -8.45
CA LYS A 16 12.29 -8.06 -7.90
C LYS A 16 13.18 -8.13 -6.65
N ILE A 17 12.58 -8.36 -5.49
CA ILE A 17 13.33 -8.58 -4.24
C ILE A 17 13.81 -10.04 -4.21
N ASN A 18 12.92 -10.96 -4.58
CA ASN A 18 13.22 -12.38 -4.81
C ASN A 18 12.13 -12.99 -5.73
N GLU A 19 12.11 -14.32 -5.90
CA GLU A 19 11.16 -15.03 -6.77
C GLU A 19 9.67 -14.81 -6.46
N ASN A 20 9.32 -14.46 -5.22
CA ASN A 20 7.93 -14.34 -4.78
C ASN A 20 7.59 -13.01 -4.11
N LEU A 21 8.48 -12.03 -4.19
CA LEU A 21 8.32 -10.72 -3.56
C LEU A 21 8.83 -9.61 -4.47
N TYR A 22 7.95 -8.67 -4.75
CA TYR A 22 8.18 -7.55 -5.67
C TYR A 22 7.87 -6.24 -4.99
N ALA A 23 8.68 -5.23 -5.26
CA ALA A 23 8.39 -3.85 -4.93
C ALA A 23 8.03 -3.09 -6.22
N SER A 24 7.09 -2.16 -6.14
CA SER A 24 6.80 -1.28 -7.26
C SER A 24 6.40 0.12 -6.81
N THR A 25 6.67 1.09 -7.65
CA THR A 25 6.36 2.50 -7.42
C THR A 25 5.72 3.09 -8.69
N ALA A 26 4.68 3.89 -8.51
CA ALA A 26 4.15 4.75 -9.55
C ALA A 26 4.58 6.19 -9.28
N LEU A 27 5.12 6.86 -10.30
CA LEU A 27 5.57 8.23 -10.27
C LEU A 27 4.73 9.06 -11.23
N GLU A 28 4.47 10.32 -10.87
CA GLU A 28 3.96 11.31 -11.81
C GLU A 28 5.05 11.65 -12.84
N ARG A 29 4.70 11.50 -14.12
CA ARG A 29 5.59 11.75 -15.25
C ARG A 29 6.05 13.20 -15.21
N GLY A 30 7.37 13.39 -15.30
CA GLY A 30 8.00 14.71 -15.38
C GLY A 30 8.19 15.43 -14.04
N THR A 31 7.65 14.93 -12.92
CA THR A 31 7.78 15.60 -11.60
C THR A 31 8.49 14.75 -10.55
N LEU A 32 8.75 13.47 -10.83
CA LEU A 32 9.32 12.48 -9.90
C LEU A 32 8.51 12.28 -8.60
N LYS A 33 7.30 12.86 -8.52
CA LYS A 33 6.44 12.71 -7.34
C LYS A 33 5.91 11.28 -7.26
N VAL A 34 6.11 10.63 -6.12
CA VAL A 34 5.56 9.32 -5.82
C VAL A 34 4.03 9.42 -5.70
N LYS A 35 3.31 8.58 -6.44
CA LYS A 35 1.85 8.42 -6.38
C LYS A 35 1.43 7.15 -5.65
N SER A 36 2.29 6.13 -5.65
CA SER A 36 2.09 4.93 -4.83
C SER A 36 3.41 4.19 -4.66
N MET A 37 3.62 3.58 -3.49
CA MET A 37 4.65 2.55 -3.27
C MET A 37 3.97 1.27 -2.80
N GLN A 38 4.39 0.13 -3.33
CA GLN A 38 3.68 -1.14 -3.12
C GLN A 38 4.66 -2.31 -2.95
N ILE A 39 4.29 -3.26 -2.10
CA ILE A 39 4.89 -4.61 -2.01
C ILE A 39 3.85 -5.62 -2.44
N THR A 40 4.22 -6.53 -3.34
CA THR A 40 3.38 -7.65 -3.77
C THR A 40 4.11 -8.97 -3.50
N TRP A 41 3.43 -9.86 -2.78
CA TRP A 41 3.85 -11.23 -2.56
C TRP A 41 3.04 -12.18 -3.44
N LEU A 42 3.72 -13.12 -4.10
CA LEU A 42 3.11 -14.18 -4.88
C LEU A 42 3.16 -15.50 -4.09
N PRO A 43 2.02 -16.16 -3.84
CA PRO A 43 2.00 -17.44 -3.17
C PRO A 43 2.88 -18.47 -3.86
N ILE A 44 3.68 -19.17 -3.06
CA ILE A 44 4.46 -20.33 -3.49
C ILE A 44 3.87 -21.60 -2.87
N GLN A 45 4.12 -22.74 -3.51
CA GLN A 45 3.77 -24.06 -2.98
C GLN A 45 4.92 -24.63 -2.12
N GLY A 46 4.58 -25.58 -1.25
CA GLY A 46 5.56 -26.31 -0.45
C GLY A 46 5.83 -25.74 0.95
N PRO A 47 6.79 -26.32 1.68
CA PRO A 47 6.99 -26.03 3.10
C PRO A 47 7.43 -24.60 3.38
N GLU A 48 8.04 -23.93 2.40
CA GLU A 48 8.54 -22.56 2.54
C GLU A 48 7.45 -21.48 2.49
N GLN A 49 6.22 -21.82 2.08
CA GLN A 49 5.14 -20.85 1.89
C GLN A 49 4.90 -19.98 3.13
N LYS A 50 4.88 -20.59 4.32
CA LYS A 50 4.65 -19.87 5.58
C LYS A 50 5.77 -18.87 5.87
N ALA A 51 7.02 -19.28 5.68
CA ALA A 51 8.18 -18.42 5.90
C ALA A 51 8.26 -17.28 4.87
N ALA A 52 7.97 -17.58 3.59
CA ALA A 52 7.91 -16.59 2.53
C ALA A 52 6.81 -15.54 2.77
N LYS A 53 5.60 -15.98 3.16
CA LYS A 53 4.52 -15.06 3.52
C LYS A 53 4.90 -14.20 4.72
N ALA A 54 5.52 -14.78 5.75
CA ALA A 54 5.99 -14.02 6.92
C ALA A 54 7.00 -12.94 6.50
N LYS A 55 7.97 -13.27 5.63
CA LYS A 55 8.92 -12.29 5.10
C LYS A 55 8.21 -11.18 4.33
N ALA A 56 7.22 -11.50 3.50
CA ALA A 56 6.43 -10.49 2.80
C ALA A 56 5.73 -9.52 3.76
N LEU A 57 5.11 -10.05 4.82
CA LEU A 57 4.46 -9.23 5.84
C LEU A 57 5.44 -8.30 6.57
N GLU A 58 6.68 -8.75 6.81
CA GLU A 58 7.75 -7.88 7.35
C GLU A 58 8.07 -6.70 6.42
N TYR A 59 8.16 -6.93 5.10
CA TYR A 59 8.39 -5.85 4.12
C TYR A 59 7.20 -4.88 4.05
N MET A 60 5.97 -5.40 4.07
CA MET A 60 4.77 -4.57 4.06
C MET A 60 4.68 -3.70 5.33
N ALA A 61 4.99 -4.27 6.50
CA ALA A 61 5.07 -3.51 7.75
C ALA A 61 6.25 -2.51 7.76
N ALA A 62 7.35 -2.81 7.06
CA ALA A 62 8.44 -1.86 6.89
C ALA A 62 8.01 -0.64 6.06
N ILE A 63 7.22 -0.82 4.98
CA ILE A 63 6.65 0.30 4.21
C ILE A 63 5.77 1.20 5.08
N ILE A 64 5.00 0.65 6.03
CA ILE A 64 4.22 1.49 6.96
C ILE A 64 5.14 2.46 7.71
N ARG A 65 6.28 1.97 8.22
CA ARG A 65 7.24 2.81 8.97
C ARG A 65 7.93 3.87 8.11
N THR A 66 8.05 3.68 6.80
CA THR A 66 8.66 4.71 5.94
C THR A 66 7.77 5.93 5.78
N VAL A 67 6.45 5.79 5.94
CA VAL A 67 5.47 6.87 5.82
C VAL A 67 4.87 7.31 7.16
N ALA A 68 5.03 6.49 8.21
CA ALA A 68 4.64 6.77 9.58
C ALA A 68 5.81 6.48 10.53
N PRO A 69 6.84 7.35 10.57
CA PRO A 69 8.10 7.07 11.27
C PRO A 69 7.98 6.99 12.79
N LEU A 70 6.85 7.46 13.36
CA LEU A 70 6.55 7.35 14.78
C LEU A 70 6.07 5.96 15.21
N LEU A 71 5.70 5.09 14.26
CA LEU A 71 5.27 3.74 14.57
C LEU A 71 6.48 2.83 14.80
N THR A 72 6.45 2.08 15.90
CA THR A 72 7.41 0.99 16.13
C THR A 72 7.20 -0.13 15.12
N LYS A 73 8.15 -1.08 15.08
CA LYS A 73 8.03 -2.29 14.26
C LYS A 73 6.75 -3.05 14.60
N GLU A 74 6.49 -3.24 15.89
CA GLU A 74 5.36 -4.00 16.43
C GLU A 74 4.03 -3.30 16.13
N GLN A 75 3.98 -1.97 16.29
CA GLN A 75 2.80 -1.18 15.95
C GLN A 75 2.47 -1.25 14.45
N SER A 76 3.51 -1.26 13.60
CA SER A 76 3.34 -1.36 12.15
C SER A 76 2.86 -2.75 11.72
N GLN A 77 3.40 -3.81 12.32
CA GLN A 77 2.90 -5.17 12.13
C GLN A 77 1.44 -5.30 12.57
N LYS A 78 1.07 -4.73 13.73
CA LYS A 78 -0.31 -4.72 14.24
C LYS A 78 -1.26 -3.96 13.31
N LYS A 79 -0.85 -2.80 12.79
CA LYS A 79 -1.64 -2.04 11.80
C LYS A 79 -1.87 -2.87 10.53
N LEU A 80 -0.81 -3.47 9.98
CA LEU A 80 -0.92 -4.36 8.81
C LEU A 80 -1.90 -5.53 9.07
N GLN A 81 -1.78 -6.21 10.21
CA GLN A 81 -2.67 -7.30 10.57
C GLN A 81 -4.13 -6.86 10.65
N LYS A 82 -4.41 -5.70 11.29
CA LYS A 82 -5.76 -5.12 11.34
C LYS A 82 -6.32 -4.89 9.94
N MET A 83 -5.51 -4.35 9.03
CA MET A 83 -5.91 -4.11 7.64
C MET A 83 -6.18 -5.40 6.87
N LEU A 84 -5.34 -6.43 7.04
CA LEU A 84 -5.54 -7.74 6.40
C LEU A 84 -6.84 -8.41 6.86
N ILE A 85 -7.14 -8.33 8.15
CA ILE A 85 -8.40 -8.83 8.72
C ILE A 85 -9.59 -8.05 8.13
N ALA A 86 -9.51 -6.71 8.10
CA ALA A 86 -10.57 -5.85 7.58
C ALA A 86 -10.79 -5.98 6.06
N GLY A 87 -9.76 -6.40 5.32
CA GLY A 87 -9.80 -6.64 3.88
C GLY A 87 -10.18 -8.05 3.46
N LYS A 88 -10.29 -9.01 4.39
CA LYS A 88 -10.63 -10.39 4.06
C LYS A 88 -11.97 -10.47 3.31
N GLY A 89 -11.97 -11.14 2.16
CA GLY A 89 -13.15 -11.33 1.31
C GLY A 89 -13.55 -10.10 0.48
N LYS A 90 -12.80 -9.00 0.54
CA LYS A 90 -13.03 -7.80 -0.29
C LYS A 90 -12.07 -7.79 -1.48
N HIS A 91 -12.46 -7.12 -2.56
CA HIS A 91 -11.56 -6.89 -3.69
C HIS A 91 -10.29 -6.12 -3.27
N TYR A 92 -10.48 -5.10 -2.43
CA TYR A 92 -9.43 -4.45 -1.67
C TYR A 92 -10.03 -3.81 -0.41
N TYR A 93 -9.17 -3.41 0.51
CA TYR A 93 -9.50 -2.57 1.66
C TYR A 93 -8.53 -1.40 1.73
N ALA A 94 -9.06 -0.22 2.04
CA ALA A 94 -8.25 0.98 2.20
C ALA A 94 -8.61 1.69 3.51
N GLU A 95 -7.59 2.27 4.15
CA GLU A 95 -7.72 3.09 5.35
C GLU A 95 -6.87 4.34 5.15
N THR A 96 -7.44 5.51 5.44
CA THR A 96 -6.76 6.79 5.34
C THR A 96 -6.40 7.30 6.73
N GLU A 97 -5.14 7.73 6.90
CA GLU A 97 -4.64 8.35 8.12
C GLU A 97 -3.80 9.56 7.73
N GLY A 98 -4.24 10.76 8.12
CA GLY A 98 -3.62 12.01 7.68
C GLY A 98 -3.49 12.07 6.17
N ALA A 99 -2.28 12.37 5.68
CA ALA A 99 -1.99 12.50 4.25
C ALA A 99 -1.67 11.16 3.55
N VAL A 100 -1.92 10.01 4.18
CA VAL A 100 -1.59 8.69 3.62
C VAL A 100 -2.84 7.82 3.52
N ARG A 101 -3.04 7.21 2.35
CA ARG A 101 -3.97 6.10 2.14
C ARG A 101 -3.20 4.78 2.10
N TYR A 102 -3.52 3.88 3.01
CA TYR A 102 -3.01 2.52 3.02
C TYR A 102 -4.00 1.61 2.30
N VAL A 103 -3.51 0.69 1.46
CA VAL A 103 -4.37 -0.22 0.67
C VAL A 103 -3.85 -1.65 0.81
N VAL A 104 -4.76 -2.60 0.98
CA VAL A 104 -4.52 -4.05 0.95
C VAL A 104 -5.41 -4.69 -0.08
N ALA A 105 -4.84 -5.56 -0.91
CA ALA A 105 -5.59 -6.47 -1.78
C ALA A 105 -5.07 -7.89 -1.58
N ASP A 106 -5.89 -8.76 -0.99
CA ASP A 106 -5.60 -10.19 -0.83
C ASP A 106 -6.40 -10.96 -1.88
N ASN A 107 -5.72 -11.33 -2.97
CA ASN A 107 -6.31 -12.07 -4.08
C ASN A 107 -6.09 -13.59 -3.96
N GLY A 108 -5.82 -14.09 -2.75
CA GLY A 108 -5.57 -15.50 -2.50
C GLY A 108 -4.38 -15.99 -3.31
N GLU A 109 -4.61 -16.97 -4.19
CA GLU A 109 -3.58 -17.58 -5.05
C GLU A 109 -2.91 -16.59 -6.02
N LYS A 110 -3.57 -15.47 -6.36
CA LYS A 110 -3.02 -14.46 -7.28
C LYS A 110 -2.05 -13.48 -6.63
N GLY A 111 -1.97 -13.45 -5.30
CA GLY A 111 -1.06 -12.54 -4.61
C GLY A 111 -1.69 -11.73 -3.49
N LEU A 112 -0.82 -11.25 -2.61
CA LEU A 112 -1.13 -10.24 -1.60
C LEU A 112 -0.36 -8.96 -1.91
N THR A 113 -1.07 -7.86 -2.05
CA THR A 113 -0.47 -6.53 -2.28
C THR A 113 -0.78 -5.60 -1.12
N PHE A 114 0.23 -4.89 -0.65
CA PHE A 114 0.12 -3.75 0.25
C PHE A 114 0.64 -2.50 -0.45
N ALA A 115 -0.08 -1.38 -0.35
CA ALA A 115 0.30 -0.12 -0.94
C ALA A 115 0.13 1.05 0.03
N VAL A 116 0.99 2.06 -0.15
CA VAL A 116 0.84 3.38 0.46
C VAL A 116 0.74 4.43 -0.65
N GLU A 117 -0.22 5.33 -0.51
CA GLU A 117 -0.54 6.34 -1.52
C GLU A 117 -0.67 7.69 -0.81
N PRO A 118 0.13 8.70 -1.19
CA PRO A 118 -0.08 10.04 -0.68
C PRO A 118 -1.41 10.58 -1.19
N ILE A 119 -2.18 11.20 -0.30
CA ILE A 119 -3.41 11.89 -0.65
C ILE A 119 -3.26 13.38 -0.38
N LYS A 120 -3.84 14.20 -1.26
CA LYS A 120 -3.93 15.63 -1.03
C LYS A 120 -4.95 15.87 0.07
N LEU A 121 -4.52 16.47 1.18
CA LEU A 121 -5.45 17.01 2.16
C LEU A 121 -6.05 18.28 1.56
N ALA A 122 -7.36 18.28 1.35
CA ALA A 122 -8.12 19.49 1.07
C ALA A 122 -8.86 19.86 2.36
N LEU A 123 -8.78 21.13 2.76
CA LEU A 123 -9.75 21.68 3.70
C LEU A 123 -11.11 21.62 3.00
N SER A 124 -12.12 21.03 3.65
CA SER A 124 -13.49 21.15 3.16
C SER A 124 -13.87 22.63 3.15
N GLU A 125 -14.24 23.17 2.00
CA GLU A 125 -14.70 24.56 1.81
C GLU A 125 -16.08 24.84 2.44
N ASN A 126 -16.33 24.39 3.68
CA ASN A 126 -17.61 24.56 4.37
C ASN A 126 -17.47 25.31 5.71
N LEU A 127 -16.61 26.34 5.77
CA LEU A 127 -16.50 27.23 6.94
C LEU A 127 -16.80 28.71 6.64
N GLU A 128 -17.38 29.03 5.48
CA GLU A 128 -17.75 30.43 5.13
C GLU A 128 -19.24 30.76 5.35
N GLY A 129 -20.00 29.94 6.09
CA GLY A 129 -21.45 30.13 6.26
C GLY A 129 -21.97 30.30 7.68
N ALA A 130 -21.11 30.32 8.69
CA ALA A 130 -21.53 30.41 10.09
C ALA A 130 -20.76 31.53 10.81
N ASN A 131 -21.19 32.77 10.60
CA ASN A 131 -21.05 33.90 11.51
C ASN A 131 -22.13 34.94 11.20
#